data_AF-A0A2V8VPA4-F1
#
_entry.id   AF-A0A2V8VPA4-F1
#
_cell.length_a   1.000
_cell.length_b   1.000
_cell.length_c   1.000
_cell.angle_alpha   90.00
_cell.angle_beta   90.00
_cell.angle_gamma   90.00
#
_symmetry.space_group_name_H-M   'P 1'
#
loop_
_entity.id
_entity.type
_entity.pdbx_description
1 polymer ?
#
loop_
_entity_poly.entity_id
_entity_poly.type
_entity_poly.pdbx_seq_one_letter_code
_entity_poly.pdbx_strand_id
1 'polypeptide(L)'
;MKMPYPCSILPRSFPFPIARSDPGRESLRKARCSTMGSKALRLVCIIVFTAAFPAAARRDTFKQEMRFGAEAAQRGLWREAAFRWEKILKNDPDNARAHNNLAVAYESLGQFDRARKEYEIARRLAPDSKEIRNNYESFLEFCKLIKGCGAEPEATPGPGALAPSPSPTPGSAEPSPSESPGGPPFGA
;
A
#
# COMPACT_ATOMS: atom_id res chain seq x y z
N MET A 1 52.42 -35.92 27.08
CA MET A 1 53.76 -36.55 27.14
C MET A 1 54.81 -35.50 26.81
N LYS A 2 56.02 -35.70 27.35
CA LYS A 2 57.18 -34.81 27.47
C LYS A 2 57.70 -34.19 26.14
N MET A 3 58.25 -32.98 26.28
CA MET A 3 59.24 -32.27 25.40
C MET A 3 60.52 -33.15 25.18
N PRO A 4 61.63 -32.79 24.46
CA PRO A 4 62.08 -31.49 23.87
C PRO A 4 62.90 -31.57 22.52
N TYR A 5 63.43 -30.41 22.08
CA TYR A 5 64.34 -30.08 20.94
C TYR A 5 65.73 -30.82 20.91
N PRO A 6 66.65 -30.68 19.89
CA PRO A 6 67.41 -29.44 19.50
C PRO A 6 67.70 -29.27 17.97
N CYS A 7 67.81 -28.05 17.41
CA CYS A 7 69.00 -27.18 17.25
C CYS A 7 70.17 -27.79 16.44
N SER A 8 70.55 -27.17 15.29
CA SER A 8 71.94 -26.75 14.94
C SER A 8 72.19 -26.41 13.45
N ILE A 9 72.57 -25.14 13.21
CA ILE A 9 73.83 -24.70 12.55
C ILE A 9 74.03 -24.87 11.02
N LEU A 10 74.07 -23.71 10.35
CA LEU A 10 74.67 -23.29 9.04
C LEU A 10 76.16 -23.73 8.88
N PRO A 11 76.83 -23.77 7.69
CA PRO A 11 77.12 -22.54 6.91
C PRO A 11 77.53 -22.63 5.40
N ARG A 12 77.50 -21.42 4.78
CA ARG A 12 78.50 -20.79 3.88
C ARG A 12 78.79 -21.29 2.43
N SER A 13 78.71 -20.30 1.53
CA SER A 13 79.65 -19.94 0.44
C SER A 13 79.29 -20.29 -1.02
N PHE A 14 78.81 -19.25 -1.73
CA PHE A 14 79.21 -18.70 -3.05
C PHE A 14 80.29 -19.46 -3.89
N PRO A 15 80.28 -19.41 -5.25
CA PRO A 15 80.15 -18.15 -6.03
C PRO A 15 79.39 -18.18 -7.37
N PHE A 16 79.11 -16.95 -7.83
CA PHE A 16 78.66 -16.48 -9.15
C PHE A 16 79.52 -17.02 -10.34
N PRO A 17 79.00 -17.06 -11.58
CA PRO A 17 79.11 -15.88 -12.45
C PRO A 17 77.89 -15.54 -13.33
N ILE A 18 77.51 -14.27 -13.26
CA ILE A 18 77.35 -13.29 -14.35
C ILE A 18 76.86 -13.84 -15.71
N ALA A 19 75.59 -13.60 -16.03
CA ALA A 19 75.11 -13.43 -17.40
C ALA A 19 74.39 -12.08 -17.53
N ARG A 20 74.85 -11.32 -18.52
CA ARG A 20 74.51 -9.92 -18.80
C ARG A 20 73.11 -9.76 -19.40
N SER A 21 72.48 -8.66 -18.99
CA SER A 21 71.74 -7.67 -19.79
C SER A 21 70.71 -8.12 -20.85
N ASP A 22 69.44 -7.81 -20.58
CA ASP A 22 68.65 -7.01 -21.54
C ASP A 22 67.54 -6.22 -20.82
N PRO A 23 67.60 -4.87 -20.75
CA PRO A 23 66.50 -4.04 -20.29
C PRO A 23 65.61 -3.71 -21.48
N GLY A 24 64.68 -4.61 -21.80
CA GLY A 24 63.91 -4.53 -23.04
C GLY A 24 62.45 -4.91 -22.87
N ARG A 25 61.65 -3.97 -22.38
CA ARG A 25 60.25 -3.77 -22.79
C ARG A 25 59.24 -4.87 -22.39
N GLU A 26 58.78 -4.82 -21.14
CA GLU A 26 57.51 -5.47 -20.75
C GLU A 26 56.53 -4.42 -20.20
N SER A 27 55.98 -3.64 -21.13
CA SER A 27 54.92 -2.69 -20.89
C SER A 27 53.61 -3.41 -20.56
N LEU A 28 53.17 -3.27 -19.31
CA LEU A 28 51.79 -3.00 -18.90
C LEU A 28 50.67 -3.62 -19.76
N ARG A 29 50.12 -4.76 -19.31
CA ARG A 29 48.69 -5.02 -19.44
C ARG A 29 48.12 -5.48 -18.11
N LYS A 30 47.87 -4.50 -17.23
CA LYS A 30 46.88 -4.62 -16.15
C LYS A 30 45.55 -4.99 -16.80
N ALA A 31 45.22 -6.28 -16.81
CA ALA A 31 43.88 -6.73 -17.09
C ALA A 31 42.96 -6.19 -15.99
N ARG A 32 42.36 -5.02 -16.24
CA ARG A 32 41.15 -4.59 -15.55
C ARG A 32 40.07 -5.57 -15.96
N CYS A 33 39.99 -6.68 -15.21
CA CYS A 33 38.94 -7.67 -15.36
C CYS A 33 37.61 -6.97 -15.08
N SER A 34 36.83 -6.84 -16.14
CA SER A 34 35.63 -6.03 -16.22
C SER A 34 34.54 -6.61 -15.30
N THR A 35 34.23 -5.89 -14.22
CA THR A 35 33.05 -6.13 -13.37
C THR A 35 31.74 -5.65 -14.02
N MET A 36 31.71 -5.42 -15.35
CA MET A 36 30.54 -4.89 -16.06
C MET A 36 29.40 -5.91 -16.24
N GLY A 37 29.68 -7.22 -16.26
CA GLY A 37 28.65 -8.25 -16.49
C GLY A 37 27.70 -8.48 -15.30
N SER A 38 28.20 -8.39 -14.06
CA SER A 38 27.41 -8.69 -12.86
C SER A 38 26.44 -7.56 -12.49
N LYS A 39 26.79 -6.31 -12.80
CA LYS A 39 25.92 -5.14 -12.57
C LYS A 39 24.76 -5.09 -13.57
N ALA A 40 25.05 -5.36 -14.85
CA ALA A 40 24.03 -5.44 -15.89
C ALA A 40 23.05 -6.60 -15.64
N LEU A 41 23.54 -7.77 -15.22
CA LEU A 41 22.70 -8.91 -14.89
C LEU A 41 21.82 -8.64 -13.66
N ARG A 42 22.34 -7.97 -12.63
CA ARG A 42 21.54 -7.53 -11.47
C ARG A 42 20.47 -6.51 -11.87
N LEU A 43 20.79 -5.56 -12.73
CA LEU A 43 19.83 -4.57 -13.24
C LEU A 43 18.73 -5.24 -14.06
N VAL A 44 19.07 -6.18 -14.94
CA VAL A 44 18.08 -6.95 -15.71
C VAL A 44 17.20 -7.79 -14.79
N CYS A 45 17.77 -8.46 -13.78
CA CYS A 45 16.97 -9.19 -12.79
C CYS A 45 16.04 -8.27 -11.99
N ILE A 46 16.50 -7.08 -11.55
CA ILE A 46 15.66 -6.09 -10.85
C ILE A 46 14.54 -5.58 -11.76
N ILE A 47 14.83 -5.31 -13.04
CA ILE A 47 13.85 -4.85 -14.02
C ILE A 47 12.81 -5.94 -14.30
N VAL A 48 13.24 -7.20 -14.47
CA VAL A 48 12.34 -8.34 -14.69
C VAL A 48 11.50 -8.63 -13.44
N PHE A 49 12.07 -8.54 -12.24
CA PHE A 49 11.36 -8.76 -10.98
C PHE A 49 10.36 -7.65 -10.68
N THR A 50 10.66 -6.39 -11.01
CA THR A 50 9.74 -5.24 -10.82
C THR A 50 8.66 -5.16 -11.90
N ALA A 51 8.97 -5.53 -13.15
CA ALA A 51 8.00 -5.53 -14.25
C ALA A 51 7.02 -6.72 -14.19
N ALA A 52 7.40 -7.85 -13.59
CA ALA A 52 6.55 -9.03 -13.47
C ALA A 52 5.64 -9.05 -12.21
N PHE A 53 5.90 -8.21 -11.20
CA PHE A 53 5.19 -8.21 -9.91
C PHE A 53 3.99 -7.25 -9.70
N PRO A 54 3.56 -6.31 -10.59
CA PRO A 54 2.52 -5.36 -10.17
C PRO A 54 1.09 -5.91 -10.07
N ALA A 55 0.81 -7.13 -10.57
CA ALA A 55 -0.57 -7.58 -10.76
C ALA A 55 -1.18 -8.34 -9.56
N ALA A 56 -0.38 -9.07 -8.77
CA ALA A 56 -0.90 -9.93 -7.71
C ALA A 56 -1.24 -9.17 -6.41
N ALA A 57 -0.49 -8.12 -6.07
CA ALA A 57 -0.65 -7.39 -4.81
C ALA A 57 -1.97 -6.60 -4.70
N ARG A 58 -2.66 -6.31 -5.81
CA ARG A 58 -3.90 -5.50 -5.82
C ARG A 58 -5.18 -6.29 -5.47
N ARG A 59 -5.19 -7.62 -5.61
CA ARG A 59 -6.40 -8.42 -5.29
C ARG A 59 -6.58 -8.64 -3.80
N ASP A 60 -5.50 -8.69 -3.03
CA ASP A 60 -5.57 -8.92 -1.59
C ASP A 60 -6.07 -7.70 -0.80
N THR A 61 -5.78 -6.49 -1.29
CA THR A 61 -6.28 -5.25 -0.69
C THR A 61 -7.80 -5.13 -0.79
N PHE A 62 -8.42 -5.59 -1.88
CA PHE A 62 -9.88 -5.56 -2.04
C PHE A 62 -10.58 -6.39 -0.95
N LYS A 63 -10.13 -7.63 -0.73
CA LYS A 63 -10.72 -8.52 0.27
C LYS A 63 -10.58 -7.95 1.68
N GLN A 64 -9.47 -7.27 1.96
CA GLN A 64 -9.25 -6.60 3.23
C GLN A 64 -10.20 -5.42 3.41
N GLU A 65 -10.33 -4.52 2.42
CA GLU A 65 -11.26 -3.39 2.50
C GLU A 65 -12.72 -3.84 2.63
N MET A 66 -13.11 -4.95 1.99
CA MET A 66 -14.43 -5.54 2.15
C MET A 66 -14.70 -6.01 3.59
N ARG A 67 -13.70 -6.63 4.23
CA ARG A 67 -13.80 -7.05 5.64
C ARG A 67 -13.88 -5.85 6.57
N PHE A 68 -13.00 -4.86 6.39
CA PHE A 68 -13.03 -3.64 7.20
C PHE A 68 -14.34 -2.87 7.06
N GLY A 69 -14.88 -2.75 5.84
CA GLY A 69 -16.19 -2.14 5.60
C GLY A 69 -17.32 -2.89 6.33
N ALA A 70 -17.30 -4.22 6.30
CA ALA A 70 -18.28 -5.05 7.03
C ALA A 70 -18.15 -4.91 8.56
N GLU A 71 -16.93 -4.88 9.09
CA GLU A 71 -16.68 -4.65 10.52
C GLU A 71 -17.13 -3.26 10.98
N ALA A 72 -16.88 -2.23 10.17
CA ALA A 72 -17.35 -0.88 10.43
C ALA A 72 -18.89 -0.82 10.45
N ALA A 73 -19.56 -1.49 9.51
CA ALA A 73 -21.02 -1.59 9.46
C ALA A 73 -21.59 -2.30 10.70
N GLN A 74 -20.97 -3.41 11.14
CA GLN A 74 -21.37 -4.11 12.37
C GLN A 74 -21.27 -3.23 13.63
N ARG A 75 -20.33 -2.27 13.63
CA ARG A 75 -20.16 -1.28 14.71
C ARG A 75 -21.07 -0.06 14.56
N GLY A 76 -21.91 0.00 13.52
CA GLY A 76 -22.76 1.16 13.21
C GLY A 76 -21.99 2.37 12.65
N LEU A 77 -20.72 2.20 12.28
CA LEU A 77 -19.87 3.23 11.70
C LEU A 77 -20.13 3.38 10.19
N TRP A 78 -21.37 3.71 9.83
CA TRP A 78 -21.86 3.69 8.44
C TRP A 78 -21.10 4.63 7.50
N ARG A 79 -20.61 5.77 8.00
CA ARG A 79 -19.77 6.69 7.21
C ARG A 79 -18.43 6.08 6.83
N GLU A 80 -17.81 5.35 7.76
CA GLU A 80 -16.55 4.66 7.47
C GLU A 80 -16.79 3.48 6.53
N ALA A 81 -17.85 2.70 6.76
CA ALA A 81 -18.23 1.61 5.87
C ALA A 81 -18.44 2.09 4.42
N ALA A 82 -19.18 3.19 4.24
CA ALA A 82 -19.37 3.83 2.93
C ALA A 82 -18.04 4.22 2.27
N PHE A 83 -17.16 4.90 3.01
CA PHE A 83 -15.84 5.30 2.52
C PHE A 83 -15.00 4.10 2.02
N ARG A 84 -15.04 2.98 2.75
CA ARG A 84 -14.32 1.74 2.39
C ARG A 84 -14.88 1.14 1.10
N TRP A 85 -16.20 1.07 0.97
CA TRP A 85 -16.84 0.55 -0.24
C TRP A 85 -16.68 1.48 -1.45
N GLU A 86 -16.68 2.80 -1.27
CA GLU A 86 -16.33 3.76 -2.34
C GLU A 86 -14.89 3.55 -2.83
N LYS A 87 -13.94 3.28 -1.93
CA LYS A 87 -12.54 2.97 -2.30
C LYS A 87 -12.45 1.67 -3.10
N ILE A 88 -13.28 0.70 -2.79
CA ILE A 88 -13.40 -0.53 -3.57
C ILE A 88 -13.90 -0.21 -4.99
N LEU A 89 -14.98 0.56 -5.10
CA LEU A 89 -15.58 0.93 -6.38
C LEU A 89 -14.67 1.78 -7.27
N LYS A 90 -13.74 2.55 -6.68
CA LYS A 90 -12.69 3.25 -7.45
C LYS A 90 -11.77 2.30 -8.22
N ASN A 91 -11.59 1.07 -7.73
CA ASN A 91 -10.73 0.07 -8.35
C ASN A 91 -11.51 -0.95 -9.17
N ASP A 92 -12.73 -1.28 -8.74
CA ASP A 92 -13.64 -2.21 -9.39
C ASP A 92 -15.06 -1.61 -9.43
N PRO A 93 -15.35 -0.77 -10.45
CA PRO A 93 -16.64 -0.10 -10.58
C PRO A 93 -17.81 -1.03 -10.87
N ASP A 94 -17.56 -2.28 -11.29
CA ASP A 94 -18.60 -3.24 -11.65
C ASP A 94 -18.89 -4.22 -10.49
N ASN A 95 -18.43 -3.89 -9.28
CA ASN A 95 -18.60 -4.75 -8.13
C ASN A 95 -20.01 -4.66 -7.53
N ALA A 96 -20.90 -5.54 -7.99
CA ALA A 96 -22.30 -5.58 -7.54
C ALA A 96 -22.45 -5.66 -5.99
N ARG A 97 -21.56 -6.39 -5.31
CA ARG A 97 -21.60 -6.55 -3.85
C ARG A 97 -21.19 -5.26 -3.13
N ALA A 98 -20.19 -4.55 -3.63
CA ALA A 98 -19.78 -3.28 -3.06
C ALA A 98 -20.87 -2.21 -3.25
N HIS A 99 -21.52 -2.16 -4.42
CA HIS A 99 -22.69 -1.31 -4.64
C HIS A 99 -23.84 -1.62 -3.68
N ASN A 100 -24.19 -2.90 -3.50
CA ASN A 100 -25.23 -3.30 -2.54
C ASN A 100 -24.90 -2.88 -1.11
N ASN A 101 -23.65 -3.09 -0.68
CA ASN A 101 -23.24 -2.71 0.67
C ASN A 101 -23.23 -1.19 0.85
N LEU A 102 -22.75 -0.44 -0.14
CA LEU A 102 -22.78 1.03 -0.14
C LEU A 102 -24.22 1.55 -0.03
N ALA A 103 -25.16 0.91 -0.72
CA ALA A 103 -26.57 1.23 -0.62
C ALA A 103 -27.12 1.07 0.82
N VAL A 104 -26.80 -0.05 1.48
CA VAL A 104 -27.17 -0.29 2.90
C VAL A 104 -26.55 0.76 3.83
N ALA A 105 -25.30 1.18 3.60
CA ALA A 105 -24.71 2.27 4.37
C ALA A 105 -25.45 3.59 4.15
N TYR A 106 -25.80 3.93 2.90
CA TYR A 106 -26.55 5.16 2.63
C TYR A 106 -27.95 5.13 3.22
N GLU A 107 -28.64 3.98 3.20
CA GLU A 107 -29.90 3.77 3.90
C GLU A 107 -29.77 4.06 5.40
N SER A 108 -28.75 3.50 6.03
CA SER A 108 -28.46 3.70 7.46
C SER A 108 -28.05 5.14 7.80
N LEU A 109 -27.54 5.89 6.81
CA LEU A 109 -27.22 7.31 6.93
C LEU A 109 -28.38 8.25 6.59
N GLY A 110 -29.55 7.70 6.20
CA GLY A 110 -30.72 8.46 5.77
C GLY A 110 -30.60 9.09 4.37
N GLN A 111 -29.59 8.68 3.59
CA GLN A 111 -29.34 9.18 2.23
C GLN A 111 -30.07 8.31 1.20
N PHE A 112 -31.41 8.30 1.26
CA PHE A 112 -32.24 7.35 0.51
C PHE A 112 -32.10 7.47 -1.02
N ASP A 113 -31.95 8.69 -1.56
CA ASP A 113 -31.75 8.87 -3.01
C ASP A 113 -30.45 8.23 -3.50
N ARG A 114 -29.39 8.30 -2.69
CA ARG A 114 -28.10 7.66 -3.02
C ARG A 114 -28.21 6.15 -2.85
N ALA A 115 -28.85 5.68 -1.77
CA ALA A 115 -29.09 4.26 -1.55
C ALA A 115 -29.84 3.63 -2.74
N ARG A 116 -30.89 4.28 -3.23
CA ARG A 116 -31.67 3.82 -4.39
C ARG A 116 -30.81 3.64 -5.63
N LYS A 117 -29.97 4.62 -5.97
CA LYS A 117 -29.06 4.57 -7.13
C LYS A 117 -28.09 3.41 -7.03
N GLU A 118 -27.48 3.22 -5.86
CA GLU A 118 -26.51 2.14 -5.64
C GLU A 118 -27.17 0.76 -5.71
N TYR A 119 -28.39 0.59 -5.15
CA TYR A 119 -29.14 -0.65 -5.31
C TYR A 119 -29.52 -0.95 -6.77
N GLU A 120 -29.90 0.07 -7.54
CA GLU A 120 -30.23 -0.08 -8.96
C GLU A 120 -29.02 -0.54 -9.78
N ILE A 121 -27.83 0.00 -9.49
CA ILE A 121 -26.56 -0.42 -10.10
C ILE A 121 -26.25 -1.87 -9.70
N ALA A 122 -26.31 -2.20 -8.41
CA ALA A 122 -26.06 -3.56 -7.91
C ALA A 122 -26.97 -4.60 -8.58
N ARG A 123 -28.27 -4.28 -8.72
CA ARG A 123 -29.25 -5.15 -9.37
C ARG A 123 -28.97 -5.31 -10.87
N ARG A 124 -28.51 -4.26 -11.55
CA ARG A 124 -28.14 -4.34 -12.98
C ARG A 124 -26.90 -5.21 -13.19
N LEU A 125 -25.92 -5.11 -12.30
CA LEU A 125 -24.66 -5.87 -12.39
C LEU A 125 -24.83 -7.35 -12.05
N ALA A 126 -25.75 -7.69 -11.13
CA ALA A 126 -26.00 -9.06 -10.71
C ALA A 126 -27.52 -9.37 -10.58
N PRO A 127 -28.24 -9.48 -11.71
CA PRO A 127 -29.70 -9.69 -11.71
C PRO A 127 -30.14 -11.01 -11.06
N ASP A 128 -29.28 -12.03 -11.12
CA ASP A 128 -29.55 -13.36 -10.57
C ASP A 128 -29.32 -13.43 -9.06
N SER A 129 -28.70 -12.41 -8.46
CA SER A 129 -28.41 -12.38 -7.03
C SER A 129 -29.69 -12.18 -6.21
N LYS A 130 -30.12 -13.24 -5.52
CA LYS A 130 -31.24 -13.19 -4.58
C LYS A 130 -30.98 -12.23 -3.42
N GLU A 131 -29.74 -12.17 -2.93
CA GLU A 131 -29.36 -11.26 -1.84
C GLU A 131 -29.60 -9.80 -2.22
N ILE A 132 -29.09 -9.37 -3.37
CA ILE A 132 -29.24 -7.99 -3.85
C ILE A 132 -30.71 -7.66 -4.11
N ARG A 133 -31.46 -8.61 -4.70
CA ARG A 133 -32.88 -8.46 -4.94
C ARG A 133 -33.66 -8.25 -3.63
N ASN A 134 -33.44 -9.11 -2.65
CA ASN A 134 -34.12 -9.03 -1.35
C ASN A 134 -33.78 -7.75 -0.59
N ASN A 135 -32.51 -7.31 -0.62
CA ASN A 135 -32.11 -6.05 0.02
C ASN A 135 -32.78 -4.85 -0.65
N TYR A 136 -32.80 -4.79 -1.98
CA TYR A 136 -33.43 -3.69 -2.69
C TYR A 136 -34.95 -3.68 -2.49
N GLU A 137 -35.61 -4.84 -2.52
CA GLU A 137 -37.04 -4.95 -2.21
C GLU A 137 -37.35 -4.48 -0.79
N SER A 138 -36.55 -4.88 0.19
CA SER A 138 -36.68 -4.42 1.58
C SER A 138 -36.53 -2.90 1.70
N PHE A 139 -35.54 -2.33 1.00
CA PHE A 139 -35.35 -0.89 0.91
C PHE A 139 -36.56 -0.19 0.28
N LEU A 140 -37.14 -0.74 -0.80
CA LEU A 140 -38.32 -0.16 -1.45
C LEU A 140 -39.55 -0.19 -0.54
N GLU A 141 -39.77 -1.28 0.19
CA GLU A 141 -40.84 -1.35 1.19
C GLU A 141 -40.63 -0.33 2.30
N PHE A 142 -39.41 -0.22 2.83
CA PHE A 142 -39.05 0.80 3.80
C PHE A 142 -39.29 2.23 3.25
N CYS A 143 -38.93 2.47 1.98
CA CYS A 143 -39.14 3.75 1.32
C CYS A 143 -40.61 4.10 1.09
N LYS A 144 -41.49 3.11 0.86
CA LYS A 144 -42.94 3.35 0.74
C LYS A 144 -43.55 3.88 2.04
N LEU A 145 -43.00 3.46 3.18
CA LEU A 145 -43.47 3.87 4.50
C LEU A 145 -43.03 5.29 4.86
N ILE A 146 -41.90 5.75 4.34
CA ILE A 146 -41.37 7.09 4.59
C ILE A 146 -41.75 8.00 3.43
N LYS A 147 -42.62 8.99 3.69
CA LYS A 147 -43.11 10.01 2.72
C LYS A 147 -42.03 10.91 2.06
N GLY A 148 -40.75 10.54 2.10
CA GLY A 148 -39.63 11.34 1.58
C GLY A 148 -38.57 10.55 0.78
N CYS A 149 -38.71 9.24 0.61
CA CYS A 149 -37.75 8.45 -0.17
C CYS A 149 -38.02 8.43 -1.70
N GLY A 150 -39.08 9.10 -2.13
CA GLY A 150 -39.56 9.10 -3.50
C GLY A 150 -39.27 10.41 -4.22
N ALA A 151 -38.02 10.66 -4.58
CA ALA A 151 -37.75 11.43 -5.77
C ALA A 151 -37.67 10.45 -6.94
N GLU A 152 -38.67 10.50 -7.82
CA GLU A 152 -38.54 10.05 -9.21
C GLU A 152 -37.22 10.58 -9.80
N PRO A 153 -36.60 9.88 -10.76
CA PRO A 153 -35.36 10.34 -11.38
C PRO A 153 -35.63 11.55 -12.30
N GLU A 154 -35.97 12.71 -11.73
CA GLU A 154 -35.88 13.96 -12.46
C GLU A 154 -34.39 14.25 -12.69
N ALA A 155 -34.04 14.26 -13.98
CA ALA A 155 -32.74 14.61 -14.50
C ALA A 155 -32.44 16.10 -14.29
N THR A 156 -32.22 16.50 -13.03
CA THR A 156 -31.64 17.79 -12.69
C THR A 156 -30.51 17.59 -11.68
N PRO A 157 -29.26 17.90 -12.04
CA PRO A 157 -28.16 17.89 -11.08
C PRO A 157 -28.33 19.09 -10.14
N GLY A 158 -28.95 18.85 -8.97
CA GLY A 158 -29.03 19.85 -7.90
C GLY A 158 -27.64 20.15 -7.31
N PRO A 159 -27.35 21.42 -6.91
CA PRO A 159 -26.05 21.82 -6.43
C PRO A 159 -25.88 21.34 -4.99
N GLY A 160 -25.37 20.13 -4.82
CA GLY A 160 -25.17 19.49 -3.53
C GLY A 160 -23.97 18.57 -3.51
N ALA A 161 -22.94 18.91 -4.29
CA ALA A 161 -21.61 18.36 -4.12
C ALA A 161 -21.02 18.94 -2.84
N LEU A 162 -21.36 18.36 -1.69
CA LEU A 162 -20.47 18.42 -0.54
C LEU A 162 -19.25 17.60 -0.96
N ALA A 163 -18.24 18.31 -1.46
CA ALA A 163 -16.94 17.76 -1.78
C ALA A 163 -16.47 16.87 -0.62
N PRO A 164 -15.85 15.71 -0.89
CA PRO A 164 -15.25 14.92 0.16
C PRO A 164 -14.28 15.82 0.94
N SER A 165 -14.48 15.91 2.25
CA SER A 165 -13.62 16.66 3.16
C SER A 165 -12.14 16.32 2.88
N PRO A 166 -11.24 17.31 2.85
CA PRO A 166 -9.84 17.05 2.53
C PRO A 166 -9.26 16.07 3.55
N SER A 167 -8.65 15.02 3.05
CA SER A 167 -7.90 14.03 3.82
C SER A 167 -6.81 14.74 4.65
N PRO A 168 -6.51 14.30 5.89
CA PRO A 168 -5.40 14.88 6.64
C PRO A 168 -4.08 14.55 5.95
N THR A 169 -3.40 15.58 5.43
CA THR A 169 -2.03 15.48 4.91
C THR A 169 -1.06 15.20 6.06
N PRO A 170 -0.17 14.19 5.95
CA PRO A 170 0.89 13.99 6.92
C PRO A 170 2.13 14.82 6.53
N GLY A 171 2.62 15.65 7.45
CA GLY A 171 4.03 16.06 7.46
C GLY A 171 4.29 17.55 7.33
N SER A 172 4.90 18.10 8.40
CA SER A 172 5.96 19.12 8.50
C SER A 172 5.82 19.73 9.90
N ALA A 173 6.60 19.31 10.91
CA ALA A 173 7.89 19.93 11.28
C ALA A 173 7.74 21.47 11.37
N GLU A 174 7.78 22.13 12.52
CA GLU A 174 8.91 22.23 13.45
C GLU A 174 8.50 22.83 14.82
N PRO A 175 9.38 22.76 15.84
CA PRO A 175 9.12 23.21 17.21
C PRO A 175 9.57 24.66 17.43
N SER A 176 8.99 25.35 18.42
CA SER A 176 9.64 26.50 19.07
C SER A 176 9.01 26.88 20.42
N PRO A 177 9.78 27.57 21.30
CA PRO A 177 9.67 27.48 22.76
C PRO A 177 9.16 28.78 23.41
N SER A 178 8.52 28.65 24.57
CA SER A 178 8.25 29.72 25.58
C SER A 178 7.29 29.10 26.59
N GLU A 179 7.34 29.24 27.91
CA GLU A 179 8.16 29.96 28.87
C GLU A 179 7.76 29.31 30.21
N SER A 180 8.70 29.23 31.16
CA SER A 180 8.42 28.88 32.56
C SER A 180 7.66 30.03 33.25
N PRO A 181 6.93 29.81 34.36
CA PRO A 181 7.61 29.87 35.66
C PRO A 181 7.00 29.01 36.78
N GLY A 182 7.82 28.75 37.80
CA GLY A 182 7.33 28.75 39.19
C GLY A 182 7.39 27.42 39.95
N GLY A 183 8.59 26.98 40.33
CA GLY A 183 8.78 26.07 41.47
C GLY A 183 9.12 26.88 42.74
N PRO A 184 8.58 26.54 43.92
CA PRO A 184 8.95 27.22 45.17
C PRO A 184 10.29 26.72 45.72
N PRO A 185 11.02 27.56 46.49
CA PRO A 185 12.32 27.19 47.07
C PRO A 185 12.15 26.28 48.29
N PHE A 186 13.02 25.27 48.38
CA PHE A 186 13.21 24.43 49.57
C PHE A 186 13.96 25.19 50.68
N GLY A 187 13.47 25.05 51.92
CA GLY A 187 14.27 24.71 53.09
C GLY A 187 15.11 25.80 53.77
N ALA A 188 14.73 26.10 55.02
CA ALA A 188 15.64 26.38 56.13
C ALA A 188 15.25 25.48 57.30
#